data_AF-A0A0U5MMZ4-F1
#
_entry.id   AF-A0A0U5MMZ4-F1
#
_cell.length_a   1.000
_cell.length_b   1.000
_cell.length_c   1.000
_cell.angle_alpha   90.00
_cell.angle_beta   90.00
_cell.angle_gamma   90.00
#
_symmetry.space_group_name_H-M   'P 1'
#
loop_
_entity.id
_entity.type
_entity.pdbx_description
1 polymer ?
#
loop_
_entity_poly.entity_id
_entity_poly.type
_entity_poly.pdbx_seq_one_letter_code
_entity_poly.pdbx_strand_id
1 'polypeptide(L)'
;MQQFARHKTLAEIEQSCATAGFPLDRRAYDEGGDFIRFAFTHGDHTFGIAYSTFNGHFVGSRNGSEAVFSHDSTELDTAPWYQELLNFVYVPLEES
;
A
#
# COMPACT_ATOMS: atom_id res chain seq x y z
N MET A 1 -12.18 -6.26 9.57
CA MET A 1 -10.74 -6.54 9.78
C MET A 1 -10.40 -7.90 9.19
N GLN A 2 -9.96 -7.90 7.92
CA GLN A 2 -9.28 -9.06 7.35
C GLN A 2 -8.02 -9.37 8.16
N GLN A 3 -7.77 -10.65 8.43
CA GLN A 3 -6.51 -11.08 9.03
C GLN A 3 -5.49 -11.28 7.90
N PHE A 4 -4.34 -10.62 8.03
CA PHE A 4 -3.24 -10.77 7.10
C PHE A 4 -2.14 -11.61 7.76
N ALA A 5 -1.57 -12.54 7.01
CA ALA A 5 -0.51 -13.41 7.51
C ALA A 5 0.78 -12.63 7.77
N ARG A 6 1.10 -11.70 6.86
CA ARG A 6 2.27 -10.82 6.92
C ARG A 6 2.10 -9.64 5.97
N HIS A 7 2.97 -8.65 6.14
CA HIS A 7 3.13 -7.57 5.19
C HIS A 7 4.09 -7.97 4.05
N LYS A 8 3.89 -7.40 2.86
CA LYS A 8 4.73 -7.67 1.69
C LYS A 8 6.10 -7.02 1.85
N THR A 9 7.12 -7.72 1.36
CA THR A 9 8.49 -7.21 1.32
C THR A 9 8.65 -6.17 0.22
N LEU A 10 9.74 -5.40 0.26
CA LEU A 10 10.10 -4.45 -0.79
C LEU A 10 10.06 -5.10 -2.19
N ALA A 11 10.68 -6.27 -2.34
CA ALA A 11 10.74 -7.00 -3.62
C ALA A 11 9.34 -7.40 -4.13
N GLU A 12 8.43 -7.80 -3.24
CA GLU A 12 7.06 -8.13 -3.59
C GLU A 12 6.25 -6.88 -4.00
N ILE A 13 6.45 -5.75 -3.32
CA ILE A 13 5.84 -4.48 -3.71
C ILE A 13 6.40 -4.00 -5.05
N GLU A 14 7.71 -4.11 -5.27
CA GLU A 14 8.38 -3.79 -6.54
C GLU A 14 7.77 -4.61 -7.68
N GLN A 15 7.63 -5.92 -7.50
CA GLN A 15 7.03 -6.80 -8.49
C GLN A 15 5.55 -6.47 -8.74
N SER A 16 4.79 -6.20 -7.67
CA SER A 16 3.37 -5.83 -7.77
C SER A 16 3.21 -4.50 -8.52
N CYS A 17 4.04 -3.50 -8.22
CA CYS A 17 4.05 -2.21 -8.91
C CYS A 17 4.44 -2.37 -10.39
N ALA A 18 5.48 -3.16 -10.68
CA ALA A 18 5.93 -3.42 -12.05
C ALA A 18 4.84 -4.15 -12.88
N THR A 19 4.15 -5.11 -12.27
CA THR A 19 3.05 -5.85 -12.92
C THR A 19 1.84 -4.97 -13.18
N ALA A 20 1.49 -4.10 -12.23
CA ALA A 20 0.35 -3.19 -12.34
C ALA A 20 0.67 -1.91 -13.15
N GLY A 21 1.94 -1.67 -13.51
CA GLY A 21 2.38 -0.45 -14.18
C GLY A 21 2.36 0.78 -13.27
N PHE A 22 2.46 0.58 -11.96
CA PHE A 22 2.44 1.64 -10.97
C PHE A 22 3.84 2.21 -10.73
N PRO A 23 4.02 3.55 -10.75
CA PRO A 23 5.29 4.17 -10.42
C PRO A 23 5.63 3.93 -8.96
N LEU A 24 6.86 3.47 -8.72
CA LEU A 24 7.47 3.26 -7.41
C LEU A 24 8.70 4.16 -7.27
N ASP A 25 8.80 4.85 -6.14
CA ASP A 25 9.93 5.64 -5.68
C ASP A 25 10.48 5.02 -4.41
N ARG A 26 11.73 4.56 -4.48
CA ARG A 26 12.46 3.94 -3.37
C ARG A 26 13.64 4.78 -2.87
N ARG A 27 13.72 6.06 -3.27
CA ARG A 27 14.85 6.95 -2.92
C ARG A 27 15.08 7.01 -1.41
N ALA A 28 14.01 7.22 -0.65
CA ALA A 28 14.08 7.25 0.81
C ALA A 28 14.60 5.93 1.42
N TYR A 29 14.34 4.80 0.77
CA TYR A 29 14.87 3.50 1.18
C TYR A 29 16.37 3.35 0.84
N ASP A 30 16.76 3.71 -0.38
CA ASP A 30 18.17 3.71 -0.82
C ASP A 30 19.05 4.68 0.01
N GLU A 31 18.45 5.74 0.57
CA GLU A 31 19.11 6.70 1.50
C GLU A 31 19.21 6.20 2.95
N GLY A 32 18.80 4.95 3.22
CA GLY A 32 18.86 4.31 4.54
C GLY A 32 17.61 4.49 5.41
N GLY A 33 16.51 4.96 4.83
CA GLY A 33 15.19 4.97 5.48
C GLY A 33 14.45 3.65 5.27
N ASP A 34 13.29 3.52 5.92
CA ASP A 34 12.47 2.31 5.89
C ASP A 34 11.21 2.45 5.03
N PHE A 35 11.14 3.49 4.19
CA PHE A 35 9.91 3.84 3.47
C PHE A 35 10.12 3.84 1.96
N ILE A 36 9.11 3.32 1.26
CA ILE A 36 8.93 3.46 -0.18
C ILE A 36 7.63 4.19 -0.49
N ARG A 37 7.57 4.82 -1.66
CA ARG A 37 6.37 5.51 -2.13
C ARG A 37 5.94 4.94 -3.46
N PHE A 38 4.66 4.64 -3.62
CA PHE A 38 4.13 4.20 -4.92
C PHE A 38 2.76 4.81 -5.18
N ALA A 39 2.38 4.88 -6.45
CA ALA A 39 1.01 5.18 -6.80
C ALA A 39 0.18 3.90 -6.82
N PHE A 40 -1.06 3.97 -6.35
CA PHE A 40 -2.04 2.90 -6.47
C PHE A 40 -3.24 3.47 -7.21
N THR A 41 -3.65 2.84 -8.31
CA THR A 41 -4.81 3.29 -9.09
C THR A 41 -5.91 2.25 -9.04
N HIS A 42 -7.11 2.69 -8.66
CA HIS A 42 -8.32 1.87 -8.64
C HIS A 42 -9.45 2.64 -9.34
N GLY A 43 -9.86 2.17 -10.53
CA GLY A 43 -10.77 2.92 -11.40
C GLY A 43 -10.19 4.29 -11.77
N ASP A 44 -11.00 5.35 -11.65
CA ASP A 44 -10.60 6.74 -11.92
C ASP A 44 -9.88 7.43 -10.74
N HIS A 45 -9.42 6.67 -9.75
CA HIS A 45 -8.79 7.23 -8.54
C HIS A 45 -7.35 6.76 -8.40
N THR A 46 -6.44 7.72 -8.33
CA THR A 46 -5.03 7.48 -8.00
C THR A 46 -4.72 7.95 -6.59
N PHE A 47 -4.07 7.08 -5.83
CA PHE A 47 -3.65 7.28 -4.46
C PHE A 47 -2.12 7.25 -4.39
N GLY A 48 -1.52 8.15 -3.63
CA GLY A 48 -0.10 8.08 -3.30
C GLY A 48 0.06 7.37 -1.97
N ILE A 49 0.83 6.28 -1.94
CA ILE A 49 1.02 5.43 -0.77
C ILE A 49 2.47 5.54 -0.33
N ALA A 50 2.68 5.88 0.94
CA ALA A 50 3.96 5.73 1.63
C ALA A 50 3.88 4.50 2.52
N TYR A 51 4.70 3.49 2.23
CA TYR A 51 4.70 2.19 2.91
C TYR A 51 6.03 1.97 3.61
N SER A 52 5.97 1.56 4.87
CA SER A 52 7.15 1.16 5.65
C SER A 52 7.44 -0.30 5.42
N THR A 53 8.62 -0.60 4.87
CA THR A 53 9.07 -1.98 4.66
C THR A 53 9.49 -2.67 5.97
N PHE A 54 9.69 -1.92 7.05
CA PHE A 54 10.14 -2.42 8.35
C PHE A 54 8.99 -3.01 9.20
N ASN A 55 7.87 -2.29 9.29
CA ASN A 55 6.71 -2.70 10.11
C ASN A 55 5.44 -2.95 9.30
N GLY A 56 5.47 -2.74 7.98
CA GLY A 56 4.32 -2.94 7.10
C GLY A 56 3.22 -1.89 7.24
N HIS A 57 3.46 -0.79 7.95
CA HIS A 57 2.47 0.28 8.06
C HIS A 57 2.47 1.13 6.78
N PHE A 58 1.31 1.65 6.39
CA PHE A 58 1.22 2.63 5.33
C PHE A 58 0.40 3.85 5.73
N VAL A 59 0.70 4.94 5.04
CA VAL A 59 -0.11 6.15 4.98
C VAL A 59 -0.36 6.45 3.51
N GLY A 60 -1.60 6.73 3.15
CA GLY A 60 -2.00 7.07 1.79
C GLY A 60 -2.74 8.38 1.74
N SER A 61 -2.71 9.03 0.60
CA SER A 61 -3.60 10.14 0.28
C SER A 61 -4.10 10.01 -1.14
N ARG A 62 -5.32 10.50 -1.40
CA ARG A 62 -5.82 10.57 -2.76
C ARG A 62 -5.16 11.75 -3.46
N ASN A 63 -4.66 11.54 -4.67
CA ASN A 63 -4.00 12.62 -5.42
C ASN A 63 -5.00 13.78 -5.65
N GLY A 64 -4.58 14.99 -5.31
CA GLY A 64 -5.44 16.19 -5.33
C GLY A 64 -6.40 16.34 -4.15
N SER A 65 -6.26 15.53 -3.09
CA SER A 65 -7.04 15.65 -1.85
C SER A 65 -6.12 15.81 -0.63
N GLU A 66 -6.55 16.58 0.36
CA GLU A 66 -5.89 16.70 1.67
C GLU A 66 -6.24 15.52 2.60
N ALA A 67 -7.20 14.67 2.21
CA ALA A 67 -7.60 13.51 2.98
C ALA A 67 -6.47 12.46 3.02
N VAL A 68 -5.99 12.20 4.24
CA VAL A 68 -4.99 11.18 4.54
C VAL A 68 -5.68 9.99 5.20
N PHE A 69 -5.30 8.79 4.80
CA PHE A 69 -5.72 7.53 5.41
C PHE A 69 -4.50 6.68 5.75
N SER A 70 -4.67 5.67 6.58
CA SER A 70 -3.59 4.77 6.98
C SER A 70 -4.12 3.35 7.11
N HIS A 71 -3.23 2.40 7.40
CA HIS A 71 -3.60 1.00 7.66
C HIS A 71 -4.65 0.82 8.78
N ASP A 72 -4.82 1.81 9.67
CA ASP A 72 -5.77 1.79 10.79
C ASP A 72 -7.12 2.45 10.45
N SER A 73 -7.32 2.92 9.21
CA SER A 73 -8.57 3.57 8.78
C SER A 73 -9.71 2.55 8.65
N THR A 74 -10.25 2.09 9.78
CA THR A 74 -11.34 1.10 9.86
C THR A 74 -12.64 1.58 9.21
N GLU A 75 -12.86 2.90 9.14
CA GLU A 75 -13.98 3.50 8.41
C GLU A 75 -13.97 3.15 6.90
N LEU A 76 -12.78 2.83 6.36
CA LEU A 76 -12.58 2.47 4.96
C LEU A 76 -12.60 0.95 4.73
N ASP A 77 -12.76 0.11 5.76
CA ASP A 77 -12.77 -1.36 5.63
C ASP A 77 -13.90 -1.85 4.68
N THR A 78 -14.96 -1.06 4.51
CA THR A 78 -16.05 -1.37 3.56
C THR A 78 -15.77 -0.88 2.13
N ALA A 79 -14.73 -0.09 1.91
CA ALA A 79 -14.42 0.48 0.62
C ALA A 79 -13.63 -0.52 -0.25
N PRO A 80 -14.09 -0.85 -1.47
CA PRO A 80 -13.45 -1.86 -2.31
C PRO A 80 -12.01 -1.48 -2.68
N TRP A 81 -11.76 -0.20 -2.97
CA TRP A 81 -10.42 0.31 -3.28
C TRP A 81 -9.45 0.17 -2.10
N TYR A 82 -9.95 0.26 -0.86
CA TYR A 82 -9.13 0.14 0.34
C TYR A 82 -8.81 -1.33 0.61
N GLN A 83 -9.79 -2.23 0.43
CA GLN A 83 -9.54 -3.67 0.47
C GLN A 83 -8.54 -4.12 -0.60
N GLU A 84 -8.65 -3.62 -1.83
CA GLU A 84 -7.66 -3.91 -2.88
C GLU A 84 -6.27 -3.39 -2.51
N LEU A 85 -6.17 -2.17 -1.94
CA LEU A 85 -4.90 -1.65 -1.45
C LEU A 85 -4.33 -2.53 -0.32
N LEU A 86 -5.15 -2.96 0.63
CA LEU A 86 -4.72 -3.86 1.70
C LEU A 86 -4.19 -5.17 1.12
N ASN A 87 -4.87 -5.79 0.14
CA ASN A 87 -4.38 -6.97 -0.56
C ASN A 87 -3.16 -6.70 -1.45
N PHE A 88 -2.94 -5.44 -1.84
CA PHE A 88 -1.75 -5.01 -2.55
C PHE A 88 -0.53 -4.97 -1.62
N VAL A 89 -0.67 -4.51 -0.37
CA VAL A 89 0.46 -4.37 0.58
C VAL A 89 0.60 -5.50 1.60
N TYR A 90 -0.46 -6.28 1.83
CA TYR A 90 -0.48 -7.40 2.75
C TYR A 90 -0.73 -8.71 2.02
N VAL A 91 -0.28 -9.81 2.63
CA VAL A 91 -0.58 -11.16 2.17
C VAL A 91 -1.80 -11.65 2.97
N PRO A 92 -2.93 -11.98 2.32
CA PRO A 92 -4.09 -12.51 3.02
C PRO A 92 -3.72 -13.80 3.75
N LEU A 93 -4.27 -14.01 4.95
CA LEU A 93 -4.16 -15.29 5.63
C LEU A 93 -5.04 -16.28 4.85
N GLU A 94 -4.44 -17.09 3.99
CA GLU A 94 -5.17 -18.18 3.33
C GLU A 94 -5.69 -19.12 4.42
N GLU A 95 -7.01 -19.16 4.62
CA GLU A 95 -7.66 -20.18 5.42
C GLU A 95 -7.48 -21.51 4.68
N SER A 96 -6.48 -22.30 5.09
CA SER A 96 -6.28 -23.69 4.65
C SER A 96 -7.31 -24.62 5.29
#